data_AF-A0A2E0WRX0-F1
#
_entry.id   AF-A0A2E0WRX0-F1
#
_cell.length_a   1.000
_cell.length_b   1.000
_cell.length_c   1.000
_cell.angle_alpha   90.00
_cell.angle_beta   90.00
_cell.angle_gamma   90.00
#
_symmetry.space_group_name_H-M   'P 1'
#
loop_
_entity.id
_entity.type
_entity.pdbx_description
1 polymer ?
#
loop_
_entity_poly.entity_id
_entity_poly.type
_entity_poly.pdbx_seq_one_letter_code
_entity_poly.pdbx_strand_id
1 'polypeptide(L)'
;GGCRVAESTQARIDQAIRDIVMGVFERAYRILDTNRAVLERCARELLARETLDENDIRQLTQGLQSESRASEPLQPETSLSTPQGSTP
;
A
#
# COMPACT_ATOMS: atom_id res chain seq x y z
N GLY A 1 11.15 20.18 -32.39
CA GLY A 1 10.25 20.44 -31.25
C GLY A 1 10.03 19.27 -30.28
N GLY A 2 10.47 18.03 -30.57
CA GLY A 2 10.10 16.84 -29.78
C GLY A 2 10.83 16.59 -28.45
N CYS A 3 12.01 17.18 -28.23
CA CYS A 3 12.85 16.87 -27.06
C CYS A 3 12.19 17.27 -25.72
N ARG A 4 11.56 18.44 -25.66
CA ARG A 4 10.93 18.97 -24.42
C ARG A 4 9.70 18.17 -23.97
N VAL A 5 8.95 17.60 -24.92
CA VAL A 5 7.75 16.79 -24.60
C VAL A 5 8.17 15.43 -24.03
N ALA A 6 9.22 14.82 -24.57
CA ALA A 6 9.78 13.57 -24.05
C ALA A 6 10.35 13.73 -22.63
N GLU A 7 11.13 14.79 -22.39
CA GLU A 7 11.68 15.11 -21.06
C GLU A 7 10.59 15.37 -20.01
N SER A 8 9.56 16.16 -20.38
CA SER A 8 8.42 16.40 -19.49
C SER A 8 7.62 15.11 -19.20
N THR A 9 7.55 14.18 -20.16
CA THR A 9 6.85 12.91 -19.97
C THR A 9 7.65 11.97 -19.07
N GLN A 10 8.97 11.88 -19.27
CA GLN A 10 9.87 11.09 -18.42
C GLN A 10 9.82 11.57 -16.96
N ALA A 11 9.90 12.89 -16.73
CA ALA A 11 9.82 13.46 -15.39
C ALA A 11 8.50 13.13 -14.68
N ARG A 12 7.37 13.15 -15.40
CA ARG A 12 6.06 12.75 -14.83
C ARG A 12 6.00 11.27 -14.49
N ILE A 13 6.61 10.42 -15.31
CA ILE A 13 6.67 8.97 -15.05
C ILE A 13 7.51 8.70 -13.80
N ASP A 14 8.68 9.32 -13.69
CA ASP A 14 9.56 9.16 -12.52
C ASP A 14 8.88 9.66 -11.25
N GLN A 15 8.14 10.76 -11.33
CA GLN A 15 7.35 11.28 -10.21
C GLN A 15 6.24 10.30 -9.81
N ALA A 16 5.47 9.78 -10.76
CA ALA A 16 4.43 8.80 -10.47
C ALA A 16 4.98 7.53 -9.83
N ILE A 17 6.13 7.03 -10.31
CA ILE A 17 6.83 5.89 -9.71
C ILE A 17 7.24 6.21 -8.28
N ARG A 18 7.85 7.38 -8.05
CA ARG A 18 8.26 7.82 -6.73
C ARG A 18 7.08 7.87 -5.76
N ASP A 19 5.98 8.45 -6.19
CA ASP A 19 4.78 8.60 -5.35
C ASP A 19 4.20 7.24 -4.96
N ILE A 20 4.15 6.29 -5.90
CA ILE A 20 3.70 4.91 -5.62
C ILE A 20 4.63 4.23 -4.60
N VAL A 21 5.94 4.27 -4.83
CA VAL A 21 6.90 3.59 -3.96
C VAL A 21 6.89 4.20 -2.57
N MET A 22 6.87 5.53 -2.45
CA MET A 22 6.82 6.22 -1.16
C MET A 22 5.50 5.94 -0.43
N GLY A 23 4.37 5.96 -1.13
CA GLY A 23 3.07 5.65 -0.54
C GLY A 23 2.98 4.21 -0.01
N VAL A 24 3.50 3.23 -0.75
CA VAL A 24 3.56 1.83 -0.29
C VAL A 24 4.54 1.66 0.88
N PHE A 25 5.68 2.35 0.84
CA PHE A 25 6.66 2.31 1.93
C PHE A 25 6.09 2.87 3.23
N GLU A 26 5.47 4.06 3.17
CA GLU A 26 4.84 4.69 4.33
C GLU A 26 3.76 3.79 4.92
N ARG A 27 2.95 3.16 4.05
CA ARG A 27 1.93 2.20 4.47
C ARG A 27 2.54 1.00 5.19
N ALA A 28 3.54 0.37 4.60
CA ALA A 28 4.21 -0.77 5.23
C ALA A 28 4.83 -0.38 6.57
N TYR A 29 5.49 0.79 6.63
CA TYR A 29 6.05 1.32 7.87
C TYR A 29 4.96 1.53 8.93
N ARG A 30 3.83 2.13 8.58
CA ARG A 30 2.70 2.35 9.49
C ARG A 30 2.12 1.05 10.03
N ILE A 31 1.99 0.02 9.21
CA ILE A 31 1.55 -1.31 9.66
C ILE A 31 2.52 -1.84 10.72
N LEU A 32 3.83 -1.78 10.45
CA LEU A 32 4.85 -2.27 11.38
C LEU A 32 4.87 -1.47 12.68
N ASP A 33 4.77 -0.14 12.59
CA ASP A 33 4.78 0.76 13.76
C ASP A 33 3.54 0.56 14.65
N THR A 34 2.35 0.51 14.04
CA THR A 34 1.09 0.24 14.75
C THR A 34 1.13 -1.09 15.49
N ASN A 35 1.77 -2.10 14.89
CA ASN A 35 1.86 -3.44 15.45
C ASN A 35 3.13 -3.70 16.26
N ARG A 36 3.96 -2.68 16.49
CA ARG A 36 5.30 -2.82 17.10
C ARG A 36 5.28 -3.58 18.41
N ALA A 37 4.33 -3.27 19.30
CA ALA A 37 4.22 -3.95 20.60
C ALA A 37 3.95 -5.46 20.46
N VAL A 38 3.16 -5.87 19.46
CA VAL A 38 2.90 -7.28 19.16
C VAL A 38 4.17 -7.95 18.63
N LEU A 39 4.82 -7.32 17.65
CA LEU A 39 6.06 -7.82 17.04
C LEU A 39 7.19 -7.97 18.05
N GLU A 40 7.35 -7.01 18.97
CA GLU A 40 8.35 -7.08 20.05
C GLU A 40 8.08 -8.21 21.05
N ARG A 41 6.81 -8.55 21.30
CA ARG A 41 6.48 -9.74 22.11
C ARG A 41 6.82 -11.01 21.36
N CYS A 42 6.43 -11.12 20.08
CA CYS A 42 6.77 -12.27 19.25
C CYS A 42 8.29 -12.49 19.22
N ALA A 43 9.08 -11.44 19.02
CA ALA A 43 10.54 -11.52 18.98
C ALA A 43 11.13 -11.99 20.31
N ARG A 44 10.64 -11.49 21.45
CA ARG A 44 11.08 -11.93 22.78
C ARG A 44 10.79 -13.40 23.02
N GLU A 45 9.60 -13.86 22.65
CA GLU A 45 9.23 -15.29 22.77
C GLU A 45 10.05 -16.18 21.83
N LEU A 46 10.32 -15.72 20.60
CA LEU A 46 11.17 -16.43 19.65
C LEU A 46 12.60 -16.60 20.20
N LEU A 47 13.14 -15.55 20.82
CA LEU A 47 14.47 -15.58 21.43
C LEU A 47 14.51 -16.48 22.67
N ALA A 48 13.42 -16.52 23.45
CA ALA A 48 13.35 -17.34 24.66
C ALA A 48 13.17 -18.84 24.37
N ARG A 49 12.40 -19.18 23.33
CA ARG A 49 11.99 -20.55 23.02
C ARG A 49 12.73 -21.15 21.82
N GLU A 50 13.52 -20.34 21.10
CA GLU A 50 14.24 -20.64 19.85
C GLU A 50 13.36 -21.05 18.67
N THR A 51 12.12 -21.49 18.91
CA THR A 51 11.12 -21.86 17.92
C THR A 51 9.73 -21.59 18.49
N LEU A 52 8.83 -21.12 17.63
CA LEU A 52 7.41 -21.00 17.92
C LEU A 52 6.64 -21.95 17.03
N ASP A 53 5.67 -22.65 17.62
CA ASP A 53 4.74 -23.46 16.83
C ASP A 53 3.57 -22.60 16.31
N GLU A 54 2.69 -23.24 15.55
CA GLU A 54 1.55 -22.58 14.92
C GLU A 54 0.53 -22.02 15.94
N ASN A 55 0.42 -22.66 17.11
CA ASN A 55 -0.46 -22.21 18.19
C ASN A 55 0.12 -20.96 18.86
N ASP A 56 1.43 -20.99 19.16
CA ASP A 56 2.15 -19.87 19.73
C ASP A 56 2.04 -18.62 18.85
N ILE A 57 2.28 -18.77 17.54
CA ILE A 57 2.14 -17.67 16.56
C ILE A 57 0.71 -17.12 16.58
N ARG A 58 -0.31 -17.99 16.57
CA ARG A 58 -1.71 -17.55 16.62
C ARG A 58 -2.05 -16.79 17.88
N GLN A 59 -1.55 -17.22 19.05
CA GLN A 59 -1.79 -16.51 20.30
C GLN A 59 -1.09 -15.16 20.34
N LEU A 60 0.18 -15.11 19.91
CA LEU A 60 0.97 -13.88 19.95
C LEU A 60 0.46 -12.82 18.98
N THR A 61 -0.15 -13.24 17.87
CA THR A 61 -0.66 -12.36 16.81
C THR A 61 -2.12 -11.92 16.97
N GLN A 62 -2.82 -12.30 18.05
CA GLN A 62 -4.22 -11.90 18.30
C GLN A 62 -4.44 -10.38 18.34
N GLY A 63 -3.41 -9.62 18.68
CA GLY A 63 -3.45 -8.15 18.72
C GLY A 63 -3.07 -7.46 17.41
N LEU A 64 -2.83 -8.21 16.32
CA LEU A 64 -2.47 -7.61 15.04
C LEU A 64 -3.64 -6.82 14.46
N GLN A 65 -3.38 -5.55 14.17
CA GLN A 65 -4.28 -4.70 13.41
C GLN A 65 -4.04 -4.89 11.93
N SER A 66 -4.94 -5.63 11.29
CA SER A 66 -5.02 -5.69 9.83
C SER A 66 -5.49 -4.34 9.31
N GLU A 67 -4.76 -3.77 8.35
CA GLU A 67 -5.12 -2.51 7.66
C GLU A 67 -6.33 -2.68 6.71
N SER A 68 -7.19 -3.67 6.97
CA SER A 68 -8.25 -4.10 6.08
C SER A 68 -9.20 -2.95 5.74
N ARG A 69 -9.09 -2.50 4.48
CA ARG A 69 -10.09 -1.75 3.70
C ARG A 69 -10.24 -0.24 3.94
N ALA A 70 -9.17 0.51 4.25
CA ALA A 70 -9.19 1.98 4.16
C ALA A 70 -8.51 2.51 2.87
N SER A 71 -8.60 1.77 1.77
CA SER A 71 -8.19 2.27 0.45
C SER A 71 -9.18 1.76 -0.58
N GLU A 72 -10.32 2.43 -0.63
CA GLU A 72 -11.12 2.50 -1.83
C GLU A 72 -10.17 2.96 -2.97
N PRO A 73 -10.04 2.19 -4.06
CA PRO A 73 -9.23 2.61 -5.18
C PRO A 73 -9.83 3.91 -5.72
N LEU A 74 -9.01 4.93 -5.94
CA LEU A 74 -9.41 6.08 -6.76
C LEU A 74 -9.84 5.52 -8.13
N GLN A 75 -11.15 5.37 -8.32
CA GLN A 75 -11.73 5.18 -9.62
C GLN A 75 -11.54 6.52 -10.35
N PRO A 76 -10.83 6.57 -11.49
CA PRO A 76 -11.11 7.63 -12.43
C PRO A 76 -12.51 7.33 -12.97
N GLU A 77 -13.53 7.94 -12.35
CA GLU A 77 -14.85 8.16 -12.92
C GLU A 77 -14.64 8.99 -14.19
N THR A 78 -14.16 8.34 -15.25
CA THR A 78 -14.22 8.87 -16.60
C THR A 78 -15.64 8.61 -17.02
N SER A 79 -16.54 9.50 -16.61
CA SER A 79 -17.87 9.62 -17.16
C SER A 79 -17.73 9.89 -18.66
N LEU A 80 -17.59 8.83 -19.46
CA LEU A 80 -17.86 8.91 -20.90
C LEU A 80 -19.36 9.09 -21.04
N SER A 81 -19.81 10.35 -20.99
CA SER A 81 -21.10 10.73 -21.56
C SER A 81 -21.04 10.49 -23.06
N THR A 82 -21.80 9.51 -23.51
CA THR A 82 -22.08 9.21 -24.92
C THR A 82 -22.65 10.46 -25.61
N PRO A 83 -22.10 10.96 -26.72
CA PRO A 83 -22.84 11.90 -27.56
C PRO A 83 -23.94 11.12 -28.28
N GLN A 84 -25.18 11.31 -27.82
CA GLN A 84 -26.39 10.81 -28.45
C GLN A 84 -26.58 11.53 -29.79
N GLY A 85 -26.76 10.76 -30.86
CA GLY A 85 -26.99 11.29 -32.20
C GLY A 85 -28.25 12.16 -32.25
N SER A 86 -28.16 13.26 -33.00
CA SER A 86 -29.33 13.92 -33.56
C SER A 86 -28.96 14.48 -34.93
N THR A 87 -29.30 13.71 -35.95
CA THR A 87 -29.73 14.21 -37.25
C THR A 87 -31.10 14.89 -37.07
N PRO A 88 -31.38 15.93 -37.87
CA PRO A 88 -32.29 15.70 -38.99
C PRO A 88 -31.65 16.03 -40.36
#